data_AF-D1PAW2-F1
#
_entry.id   AF-D1PAW2-F1
#
_cell.length_a   1.000
_cell.length_b   1.000
_cell.length_c   1.000
_cell.angle_alpha   90.00
_cell.angle_beta   90.00
_cell.angle_gamma   90.00
#
_symmetry.space_group_name_H-M   'P 1'
#
loop_
_entity.id
_entity.type
_entity.pdbx_description
1 polymer ?
#
loop_
_entity_poly.entity_id
_entity_poly.type
_entity_poly.pdbx_seq_one_letter_code
_entity_poly.pdbx_strand_id
1 'polypeptide(L)'
;MKYIILMITFMLSYGYSLAQSKVYGDFDGDGKKEYAYLVYPKTYINKDGDFVYEGMPKPAYTYIKFSKKSIPAIKIKDCLGGKLQNLGDLNGDKRDDIGLWYDWLSSDWNPYGAWMLRGKTWRMVAKPLEIHGMMWDKKGNNFKPIQKAGLGKVKVYYNSWSKDYEQILIKQKVVSIYP
;
A
#
# COMPACT_ATOMS: atom_id res chain seq x y z
N MET A 1 -30.41 47.66 10.81
CA MET A 1 -30.25 46.36 10.12
C MET A 1 -28.78 45.96 10.17
N LYS A 2 -28.43 44.96 10.98
CA LYS A 2 -27.11 44.31 10.97
C LYS A 2 -27.34 42.84 10.67
N TYR A 3 -26.91 42.38 9.51
CA TYR A 3 -26.94 40.97 9.14
C TYR A 3 -25.85 40.24 9.93
N ILE A 4 -26.25 39.41 10.89
CA ILE A 4 -25.38 38.41 11.49
C ILE A 4 -25.45 37.20 10.57
N ILE A 5 -24.41 37.02 9.75
CA ILE A 5 -24.21 35.81 8.97
C ILE A 5 -23.71 34.75 9.95
N LEU A 6 -24.62 33.88 10.38
CA LEU A 6 -24.31 32.68 11.15
C LEU A 6 -23.65 31.67 10.21
N MET A 7 -22.31 31.63 10.20
CA MET A 7 -21.56 30.55 9.56
C MET A 7 -21.77 29.27 10.36
N ILE A 8 -22.76 28.47 9.95
CA ILE A 8 -22.92 27.09 10.40
C ILE A 8 -21.77 26.29 9.79
N THR A 9 -20.75 26.01 10.61
CA THR A 9 -19.69 25.05 10.31
C THR A 9 -20.34 23.68 10.15
N PHE A 10 -20.57 23.28 8.91
CA PHE A 10 -20.93 21.92 8.56
C PHE A 10 -19.68 21.05 8.75
N MET A 11 -19.42 20.59 9.97
CA MET A 11 -18.51 19.47 10.18
C MET A 11 -19.18 18.23 9.61
N LEU A 12 -18.95 17.99 8.32
CA LEU A 12 -19.14 16.68 7.72
C LEU A 12 -18.26 15.71 8.52
N SER A 13 -18.89 14.95 9.41
CA SER A 13 -18.31 13.71 9.91
C SER A 13 -18.05 12.83 8.69
N TYR A 14 -16.83 12.87 8.18
CA TYR A 14 -16.34 11.94 7.18
C TYR A 14 -16.27 10.56 7.82
N GLY A 15 -17.41 9.89 7.94
CA GLY A 15 -17.47 8.45 8.04
C GLY A 15 -17.02 7.88 6.70
N TYR A 16 -15.71 7.88 6.44
CA TYR A 16 -15.14 7.08 5.37
C TYR A 16 -15.35 5.61 5.73
N SER A 17 -16.51 5.08 5.36
CA SER A 17 -16.65 3.67 5.04
C SER A 17 -15.79 3.42 3.81
N LEU A 18 -14.47 3.30 4.00
CA LEU A 18 -13.56 2.74 3.01
C LEU A 18 -14.04 1.31 2.77
N ALA A 19 -14.80 1.09 1.69
CA ALA A 19 -15.01 -0.25 1.18
C ALA A 19 -13.61 -0.87 1.05
N GLN A 20 -13.35 -1.88 1.88
CA GLN A 20 -12.04 -2.51 1.98
C GLN A 20 -11.61 -2.92 0.58
N SER A 21 -10.58 -2.26 0.03
CA SER A 21 -10.21 -2.45 -1.36
C SER A 21 -9.76 -3.89 -1.56
N LYS A 22 -10.53 -4.63 -2.38
CA LYS A 22 -10.21 -5.98 -2.77
C LYS A 22 -9.41 -5.94 -4.06
N VAL A 23 -8.34 -6.73 -4.13
CA VAL A 23 -7.63 -6.98 -5.39
C VAL A 23 -7.75 -8.45 -5.73
N TYR A 24 -8.11 -8.75 -6.98
CA TYR A 24 -8.32 -10.11 -7.44
C TYR A 24 -7.09 -10.63 -8.15
N GLY A 25 -6.73 -11.90 -7.95
CA GLY A 25 -5.54 -12.54 -8.54
C GLY A 25 -5.49 -14.03 -8.29
N ASP A 26 -4.62 -14.73 -9.01
CA ASP A 26 -4.25 -16.13 -8.77
C ASP A 26 -2.93 -16.16 -7.97
N PHE A 27 -3.01 -15.92 -6.67
CA PHE A 27 -1.85 -15.69 -5.81
C PHE A 27 -1.15 -16.99 -5.40
N ASP A 28 -1.80 -18.16 -5.51
CA ASP A 28 -1.16 -19.45 -5.25
C ASP A 28 -0.88 -20.31 -6.50
N GLY A 29 -1.34 -19.87 -7.67
CA GLY A 29 -0.99 -20.44 -8.98
C GLY A 29 -1.79 -21.69 -9.31
N ASP A 30 -2.97 -21.86 -8.73
CA ASP A 30 -3.84 -23.03 -8.98
C ASP A 30 -4.78 -22.82 -10.19
N GLY A 31 -4.68 -21.68 -10.86
CA GLY A 31 -5.49 -21.30 -12.02
C GLY A 31 -6.84 -20.66 -11.66
N LYS A 32 -7.17 -20.51 -10.37
CA LYS A 32 -8.40 -19.87 -9.90
C LYS A 32 -8.09 -18.54 -9.24
N LYS A 33 -8.89 -17.52 -9.58
CA LYS A 33 -8.76 -16.21 -8.94
C LYS A 33 -9.42 -16.19 -7.57
N GLU A 34 -8.72 -15.66 -6.59
CA GLU A 34 -9.25 -15.23 -5.30
C GLU A 34 -9.13 -13.71 -5.14
N TYR A 35 -9.38 -13.18 -3.93
CA TYR A 35 -9.09 -11.79 -3.61
C TYR A 35 -8.26 -11.62 -2.35
N ALA A 36 -7.41 -10.60 -2.37
CA ALA A 36 -6.69 -10.10 -1.21
C ALA A 36 -7.35 -8.83 -0.66
N TYR A 37 -7.23 -8.58 0.65
CA TYR A 37 -7.81 -7.44 1.35
C TYR A 37 -6.99 -7.08 2.61
N LEU A 38 -7.08 -5.83 3.07
CA LEU A 38 -6.31 -5.31 4.20
C LEU A 38 -7.08 -5.33 5.52
N VAL A 39 -6.63 -6.10 6.52
CA VAL A 39 -7.12 -5.98 7.90
C VAL A 39 -6.18 -5.08 8.69
N TYR A 40 -6.60 -3.87 9.02
CA TYR A 40 -5.83 -2.86 9.74
C TYR A 40 -6.43 -2.61 11.14
N PRO A 41 -5.66 -2.04 12.09
CA PRO A 41 -6.18 -1.74 13.42
C PRO A 41 -7.28 -0.68 13.35
N LYS A 42 -8.23 -0.74 14.29
CA LYS A 42 -9.25 0.31 14.41
C LYS A 42 -8.59 1.60 14.85
N THR A 43 -8.95 2.70 14.20
CA THR A 43 -8.47 4.05 14.49
C THR A 43 -9.62 4.92 14.97
N TYR A 44 -9.35 5.86 15.88
CA TYR A 44 -10.34 6.78 16.43
C TYR A 44 -9.67 8.03 17.00
N ILE A 45 -10.47 9.07 17.23
CA ILE A 45 -10.03 10.24 18.01
C ILE A 45 -10.34 9.96 19.48
N ASN A 46 -9.33 10.05 20.35
CA ASN A 46 -9.52 9.85 21.79
C ASN A 46 -10.20 11.08 22.43
N LYS A 47 -10.46 11.01 23.75
CA LYS A 47 -11.08 12.11 24.52
C LYS A 47 -10.25 13.40 24.55
N ASP A 48 -8.93 13.30 24.31
CA ASP A 48 -7.98 14.40 24.35
C ASP A 48 -7.81 15.05 22.96
N GLY A 49 -8.49 14.52 21.94
CA GLY A 49 -8.45 15.02 20.56
C GLY A 49 -7.36 14.37 19.69
N ASP A 50 -6.62 13.39 20.20
CA ASP A 50 -5.54 12.74 19.46
C ASP A 50 -6.06 11.62 18.56
N PHE A 51 -5.48 11.50 17.37
CA PHE A 51 -5.64 10.32 16.54
C PHE A 51 -4.88 9.14 17.14
N VAL A 52 -5.59 8.06 17.47
CA VAL A 52 -5.04 6.85 18.06
C VAL A 52 -5.51 5.61 17.32
N TYR A 53 -4.80 4.50 17.54
CA TYR A 53 -5.21 3.17 17.09
C TYR A 53 -5.31 2.21 18.27
N GLU A 54 -6.17 1.21 18.13
CA GLU A 54 -6.34 0.15 19.11
C GLU A 54 -5.01 -0.60 19.33
N GLY A 55 -4.53 -0.62 20.58
CA GLY A 55 -3.28 -1.29 20.97
C GLY A 55 -2.06 -0.37 21.12
N MET A 56 -2.19 0.93 20.86
CA MET A 56 -1.17 1.93 21.20
C MET A 56 -0.81 1.82 22.71
N PRO A 57 0.49 1.95 23.11
CA PRO A 57 1.65 2.37 22.31
C PRO A 57 2.40 1.25 21.60
N LYS A 58 1.87 0.02 21.54
CA LYS A 58 2.51 -1.06 20.77
C LYS A 58 2.43 -0.76 19.27
N PRO A 59 3.37 -1.23 18.44
CA PRO A 59 3.30 -1.06 16.99
C PRO A 59 1.95 -1.47 16.40
N ALA A 60 1.41 -0.64 15.51
CA ALA A 60 0.27 -0.99 14.68
C ALA A 60 0.64 -2.12 13.71
N TYR A 61 -0.28 -3.03 13.46
CA TYR A 61 -0.09 -4.10 12.48
C TYR A 61 -1.25 -4.16 11.50
N THR A 62 -0.93 -4.01 10.22
CA THR A 62 -1.86 -4.30 9.11
C THR A 62 -1.53 -5.64 8.51
N TYR A 63 -2.55 -6.39 8.12
CA TYR A 63 -2.45 -7.70 7.51
C TYR A 63 -3.02 -7.67 6.10
N ILE A 64 -2.26 -8.16 5.12
CA ILE A 64 -2.84 -8.57 3.84
C ILE A 64 -3.35 -10.00 4.03
N LYS A 65 -4.67 -10.19 3.92
CA LYS A 65 -5.33 -11.49 3.96
C LYS A 65 -5.92 -11.84 2.60
N PHE A 66 -6.17 -13.13 2.40
CA PHE A 66 -6.71 -13.68 1.18
C PHE A 66 -8.03 -14.38 1.48
N SER A 67 -8.94 -14.44 0.50
CA SER A 67 -10.21 -15.17 0.67
C SER A 67 -10.00 -16.68 0.78
N LYS A 68 -8.93 -17.19 0.17
CA LYS A 68 -8.50 -18.59 0.30
C LYS A 68 -7.61 -18.75 1.53
N LYS A 69 -8.11 -19.48 2.54
CA LYS A 69 -7.43 -19.62 3.85
C LYS A 69 -6.09 -20.36 3.80
N SER A 70 -5.81 -21.12 2.74
CA SER A 70 -4.53 -21.80 2.54
C SER A 70 -3.39 -20.84 2.19
N ILE A 71 -3.70 -19.64 1.70
CA ILE A 71 -2.71 -18.63 1.37
C ILE A 71 -2.32 -17.89 2.65
N PRO A 72 -1.04 -17.89 3.05
CA PRO A 72 -0.59 -17.26 4.28
C PRO A 72 -0.80 -15.73 4.23
N ALA A 73 -1.19 -15.14 5.35
CA ALA A 73 -1.30 -13.68 5.46
C ALA A 73 0.09 -13.02 5.51
N ILE A 74 0.16 -11.75 5.07
CA ILE A 74 1.37 -10.92 5.22
C ILE A 74 1.14 -9.95 6.37
N LYS A 75 2.03 -9.98 7.36
CA LYS A 75 1.98 -9.07 8.52
C LYS A 75 2.93 -7.89 8.30
N ILE A 76 2.39 -6.68 8.37
CA ILE A 76 3.14 -5.43 8.14
C ILE A 76 3.08 -4.61 9.42
N LYS A 77 4.26 -4.22 9.91
CA LYS A 77 4.44 -3.38 11.10
C LYS A 77 4.33 -1.91 10.72
N ASP A 78 3.86 -1.07 11.65
CA ASP A 78 3.83 0.39 11.56
C ASP A 78 3.06 0.85 10.30
N CYS A 79 1.86 0.29 10.13
CA CYS A 79 1.00 0.50 8.97
C CYS A 79 -0.47 0.49 9.42
N LEU A 80 -1.24 1.49 9.01
CA LEU A 80 -2.66 1.69 9.38
C LEU A 80 -3.63 1.43 8.22
N GLY A 81 -3.11 1.07 7.05
CA GLY A 81 -3.92 0.89 5.85
C GLY A 81 -3.06 0.99 4.60
N GLY A 82 -3.66 1.44 3.51
CA GLY A 82 -2.93 1.74 2.30
C GLY A 82 -3.57 1.24 1.02
N LYS A 83 -2.78 1.28 -0.05
CA LYS A 83 -3.22 0.97 -1.41
C LYS A 83 -2.72 -0.40 -1.83
N LEU A 84 -3.59 -1.40 -1.68
CA LEU A 84 -3.32 -2.78 -2.06
C LEU A 84 -3.37 -2.93 -3.59
N GLN A 85 -2.43 -3.71 -4.15
CA GLN A 85 -2.30 -3.92 -5.59
C GLN A 85 -1.96 -5.38 -5.89
N ASN A 86 -2.64 -5.97 -6.88
CA ASN A 86 -2.12 -7.17 -7.56
C ASN A 86 -1.07 -6.71 -8.57
N LEU A 87 0.15 -7.22 -8.50
CA LEU A 87 1.28 -6.86 -9.38
C LEU A 87 1.38 -7.74 -10.64
N GLY A 88 0.55 -8.78 -10.73
CA GLY A 88 0.70 -9.87 -11.67
C GLY A 88 1.89 -10.74 -11.31
N ASP A 89 2.20 -11.71 -12.17
CA ASP A 89 3.38 -12.57 -12.04
C ASP A 89 4.67 -11.82 -12.42
N LEU A 90 5.45 -11.36 -11.44
CA LEU A 90 6.68 -10.60 -11.67
C LEU A 90 7.85 -11.49 -12.12
N ASN A 91 7.92 -12.73 -11.64
CA ASN A 91 9.08 -13.60 -11.80
C ASN A 91 8.89 -14.74 -12.80
N GLY A 92 7.69 -14.97 -13.31
CA GLY A 92 7.37 -16.02 -14.29
C GLY A 92 6.90 -17.35 -13.70
N ASP A 93 6.53 -17.43 -12.41
CA ASP A 93 6.12 -18.69 -11.78
C ASP A 93 4.62 -18.98 -11.86
N LYS A 94 3.88 -18.16 -12.62
CA LYS A 94 2.42 -18.23 -12.81
C LYS A 94 1.60 -17.86 -11.57
N ARG A 95 2.20 -17.29 -10.53
CA ARG A 95 1.50 -16.74 -9.37
C ARG A 95 1.48 -15.23 -9.45
N ASP A 96 0.36 -14.63 -9.08
CA ASP A 96 0.28 -13.19 -8.94
C ASP A 96 1.00 -12.74 -7.67
N ASP A 97 1.74 -11.65 -7.78
CA ASP A 97 2.44 -11.01 -6.67
C ASP A 97 1.61 -9.85 -6.09
N ILE A 98 1.92 -9.45 -4.86
CA ILE A 98 1.14 -8.45 -4.13
C ILE A 98 1.99 -7.24 -3.76
N GLY A 99 1.43 -6.05 -3.93
CA GLY A 99 2.03 -4.78 -3.56
C GLY A 99 1.17 -3.99 -2.60
N LEU A 100 1.80 -3.21 -1.72
CA LEU A 100 1.11 -2.28 -0.83
C LEU A 100 1.93 -0.99 -0.71
N TRP A 101 1.28 0.14 -0.99
CA TRP A 101 1.74 1.44 -0.51
C TRP A 101 1.16 1.66 0.88
N TYR A 102 2.01 1.84 1.88
CA TYR A 102 1.59 1.81 3.28
C TYR A 102 0.93 3.15 3.61
N ASP A 103 -0.12 3.12 4.42
CA ASP A 103 -0.68 4.36 4.97
C ASP A 103 -0.13 4.58 6.38
N TRP A 104 0.38 5.80 6.61
CA TRP A 104 0.89 6.24 7.90
C TRP A 104 0.68 7.75 8.10
N LEU A 105 0.49 8.16 9.35
CA LEU A 105 -0.05 9.48 9.72
C LEU A 105 0.88 10.67 9.47
N SER A 106 2.17 10.43 9.19
CA SER A 106 3.19 11.46 9.39
C SER A 106 3.95 11.89 8.13
N SER A 107 3.61 11.40 6.93
CA SER A 107 4.33 11.81 5.71
C SER A 107 3.59 11.47 4.41
N ASP A 108 3.82 12.28 3.37
CA ASP A 108 3.53 11.91 1.98
C ASP A 108 4.55 10.90 1.42
N TRP A 109 5.68 10.71 2.11
CA TRP A 109 6.65 9.67 1.82
C TRP A 109 6.29 8.41 2.59
N ASN A 110 5.74 7.43 1.87
CA ASN A 110 5.35 6.18 2.47
C ASN A 110 6.09 5.00 1.84
N PRO A 111 6.43 3.98 2.65
CA PRO A 111 7.01 2.76 2.15
C PRO A 111 6.05 2.03 1.19
N TYR A 112 6.63 1.45 0.15
CA TYR A 112 5.99 0.56 -0.79
C TYR A 112 6.66 -0.80 -0.71
N GLY A 113 5.91 -1.80 -0.26
CA GLY A 113 6.33 -3.19 -0.22
C GLY A 113 5.74 -3.99 -1.38
N ALA A 114 6.50 -4.96 -1.87
CA ALA A 114 6.00 -5.98 -2.78
C ALA A 114 6.49 -7.36 -2.34
N TRP A 115 5.65 -8.37 -2.49
CA TRP A 115 5.91 -9.74 -2.02
C TRP A 115 5.52 -10.78 -3.06
N MET A 116 6.29 -11.87 -3.10
CA MET A 116 6.06 -13.06 -3.92
C MET A 116 5.88 -14.28 -3.02
N LEU A 117 4.95 -15.18 -3.36
CA LEU A 117 4.68 -16.38 -2.57
C LEU A 117 5.65 -17.52 -2.93
N ARG A 118 6.56 -17.83 -2.01
CA ARG A 118 7.54 -18.92 -2.14
C ARG A 118 7.24 -20.05 -1.16
N GLY A 119 6.83 -21.20 -1.70
CA GLY A 119 6.29 -22.28 -0.90
C GLY A 119 5.09 -21.79 -0.09
N LYS A 120 5.21 -21.78 1.24
CA LYS A 120 4.19 -21.28 2.18
C LYS A 120 4.59 -19.95 2.83
N THR A 121 5.51 -19.20 2.24
CA THR A 121 6.01 -17.92 2.80
C THR A 121 6.06 -16.83 1.76
N TRP A 122 5.56 -15.64 2.12
CA TRP A 122 5.74 -14.44 1.31
C TRP A 122 7.15 -13.88 1.52
N ARG A 123 7.85 -13.60 0.42
CA ARG A 123 9.19 -13.01 0.41
C ARG A 123 9.14 -11.68 -0.31
N MET A 124 9.79 -10.65 0.24
CA MET A 124 9.81 -9.35 -0.41
C MET A 124 10.58 -9.43 -1.73
N VAL A 125 10.05 -8.75 -2.75
CA VAL A 125 10.69 -8.59 -4.07
C VAL A 125 12.01 -7.82 -3.92
N ALA A 126 11.99 -6.76 -3.11
CA ALA A 126 13.12 -5.91 -2.79
C ALA A 126 12.90 -5.26 -1.42
N LYS A 127 13.91 -4.57 -0.88
CA LYS A 127 13.71 -3.66 0.26
C LYS A 127 12.57 -2.67 -0.07
N PRO A 128 11.67 -2.37 0.89
CA PRO A 128 10.60 -1.40 0.65
C PRO A 128 11.16 -0.08 0.12
N LEU A 129 10.45 0.48 -0.84
CA LEU A 129 10.81 1.74 -1.50
C LEU A 129 10.10 2.88 -0.77
N GLU A 130 10.78 3.96 -0.47
CA GLU A 130 10.09 5.17 -0.07
C GLU A 130 9.54 5.86 -1.33
N ILE A 131 8.21 6.00 -1.36
CA ILE A 131 7.49 6.59 -2.49
C ILE A 131 6.65 7.75 -1.99
N HIS A 132 6.82 8.89 -2.66
CA HIS A 132 6.03 10.09 -2.42
C HIS A 132 4.65 9.98 -3.06
N GLY A 133 3.61 10.49 -2.39
CA GLY A 133 2.22 10.50 -2.87
C GLY A 133 2.03 11.07 -4.28
N MET A 134 2.88 12.01 -4.71
CA MET A 134 2.86 12.56 -6.07
C MET A 134 3.03 11.53 -7.19
N MET A 135 3.57 10.34 -6.89
CA MET A 135 3.70 9.27 -7.87
C MET A 135 2.34 8.97 -8.51
N TRP A 136 1.27 8.97 -7.71
CA TRP A 136 -0.08 8.69 -8.17
C TRP A 136 -0.70 9.87 -8.93
N ASP A 137 -0.38 11.11 -8.57
CA ASP A 137 -0.82 12.29 -9.32
C ASP A 137 -0.21 12.34 -10.72
N LYS A 138 1.07 11.97 -10.84
CA LYS A 138 1.82 12.03 -12.10
C LYS A 138 1.63 10.81 -13.00
N LYS A 139 1.45 9.62 -12.42
CA LYS A 139 1.34 8.34 -13.17
C LYS A 139 -0.08 7.77 -13.22
N GLY A 140 -0.99 8.32 -12.42
CA GLY A 140 -2.37 7.87 -12.31
C GLY A 140 -2.59 6.86 -11.18
N ASN A 141 -3.85 6.74 -10.76
CA ASN A 141 -4.25 5.95 -9.59
C ASN A 141 -3.99 4.44 -9.73
N ASN A 142 -3.88 3.89 -10.93
CA ASN A 142 -3.63 2.47 -11.15
C ASN A 142 -2.15 2.14 -11.33
N PHE A 143 -1.26 3.12 -11.19
CA PHE A 143 0.17 2.92 -11.35
C PHE A 143 0.74 1.96 -10.31
N LYS A 144 1.57 1.02 -10.76
CA LYS A 144 2.29 0.05 -9.93
C LYS A 144 3.77 0.42 -9.93
N PRO A 145 4.34 0.82 -8.78
CA PRO A 145 5.77 1.15 -8.67
C PRO A 145 6.74 0.01 -8.98
N ILE A 146 6.30 -1.24 -8.85
CA ILE A 146 7.08 -2.42 -9.21
C ILE A 146 6.36 -3.15 -10.35
N GLN A 147 7.07 -3.40 -11.45
CA GLN A 147 6.53 -3.97 -12.68
C GLN A 147 7.47 -5.02 -13.24
N LYS A 148 6.93 -6.05 -13.90
CA LYS A 148 7.73 -7.04 -14.62
C LYS A 148 8.57 -6.36 -15.70
N ALA A 149 9.86 -6.70 -15.76
CA ALA A 149 10.80 -6.24 -16.79
C ALA A 149 11.41 -7.39 -17.61
N GLY A 150 11.16 -8.64 -17.20
CA GLY A 150 11.66 -9.85 -17.83
C GLY A 150 11.68 -10.99 -16.82
N LEU A 151 12.09 -12.19 -17.25
CA LEU A 151 12.24 -13.32 -16.33
C LEU A 151 13.26 -12.97 -15.23
N GLY A 152 12.84 -13.09 -13.96
CA GLY A 152 13.67 -12.73 -12.81
C GLY A 152 14.09 -11.25 -12.73
N LYS A 153 13.38 -10.33 -13.42
CA LYS A 153 13.71 -8.90 -13.44
C LYS A 153 12.48 -8.04 -13.27
N VAL A 154 12.59 -7.01 -12.44
CA VAL A 154 11.55 -5.99 -12.27
C VAL A 154 12.09 -4.60 -12.52
N LYS A 155 11.22 -3.76 -13.05
CA LYS A 155 11.41 -2.32 -13.12
C LYS A 155 10.84 -1.72 -11.84
N VAL A 156 11.66 -0.95 -11.16
CA VAL A 156 11.37 -0.27 -9.91
C VAL A 156 11.32 1.23 -10.16
N TYR A 157 10.19 1.85 -9.86
CA TYR A 157 10.02 3.29 -9.82
C TYR A 157 10.19 3.80 -8.38
N TYR A 158 10.93 4.88 -8.22
CA TYR A 158 11.23 5.47 -6.92
C TYR A 158 11.33 6.99 -7.05
N ASN A 159 11.17 7.68 -5.92
CA ASN A 159 11.31 9.12 -5.85
C ASN A 159 12.72 9.51 -5.39
N SER A 160 13.21 10.66 -5.85
CA SER A 160 14.43 11.29 -5.36
C SER A 160 14.31 12.80 -5.49
N TRP A 161 14.97 13.56 -4.62
CA TRP A 161 15.12 15.00 -4.81
C TRP A 161 16.00 15.33 -6.03
N SER A 162 15.70 16.46 -6.68
CA SER A 162 16.61 17.13 -7.61
C SER A 162 17.87 17.58 -6.87
N LYS A 163 18.93 17.91 -7.61
CA LYS A 163 20.23 18.27 -7.00
C LYS A 163 20.15 19.53 -6.13
N ASP A 164 19.26 20.44 -6.49
CA ASP A 164 18.96 21.70 -5.81
C ASP A 164 17.84 21.56 -4.75
N TYR A 165 17.27 20.36 -4.58
CA TYR A 165 16.16 20.07 -3.66
C TYR A 165 14.86 20.85 -3.93
N GLU A 166 14.69 21.44 -5.11
CA GLU A 166 13.47 22.18 -5.46
C GLU A 166 12.35 21.27 -5.99
N GLN A 167 12.68 20.06 -6.46
CA GLN A 167 11.74 19.16 -7.12
C GLN A 167 11.90 17.72 -6.66
N ILE A 168 10.78 17.02 -6.54
CA ILE A 168 10.77 15.56 -6.40
C ILE A 168 10.67 14.95 -7.79
N LEU A 169 11.64 14.10 -8.11
CA LEU A 169 11.76 13.42 -9.40
C LEU A 169 11.25 11.98 -9.28
N ILE A 170 10.64 11.48 -10.35
CA ILE A 170 10.34 10.05 -10.51
C ILE A 170 11.45 9.42 -11.35
N LYS A 171 12.19 8.48 -10.76
CA LYS A 171 13.24 7.71 -11.41
C LYS A 171 12.83 6.26 -11.54
N GLN A 172 13.53 5.53 -12.40
CA GLN A 172 13.36 4.10 -12.55
C GLN A 172 14.70 3.39 -12.65
N LYS A 173 14.75 2.13 -12.21
CA LYS A 173 15.87 1.21 -12.44
C LYS A 173 15.35 -0.20 -12.65
N VAL A 174 16.12 -1.04 -13.31
CA VAL A 174 15.85 -2.48 -13.37
C VAL A 174 16.68 -3.18 -12.30
N VAL A 175 16.05 -4.08 -11.55
CA VAL A 175 16.71 -4.92 -10.56
C VAL A 175 16.39 -6.39 -10.82
N SER A 176 17.38 -7.24 -10.58
CA SER A 176 17.17 -8.68 -10.57
C SER A 176 16.43 -9.08 -9.30
N ILE A 177 15.50 -10.01 -9.43
CA ILE A 177 14.76 -10.61 -8.33
C ILE A 177 14.99 -12.11 -8.37
N TYR A 178 14.72 -12.77 -7.26
CA TYR A 178 14.79 -14.23 -7.24
C TYR A 178 13.77 -14.80 -8.25
N PRO A 179 14.16 -15.74 -9.12
CA PRO A 179 13.23 -16.46 -9.98
C PRO A 179 12.21 -17.25 -9.15
#